data_AF-A0A7K3XJL7-F1
#
_entry.id   AF-A0A7K3XJL7-F1
#
_cell.length_a   1.000
_cell.length_b   1.000
_cell.length_c   1.000
_cell.angle_alpha   90.00
_cell.angle_beta   90.00
_cell.angle_gamma   90.00
#
_symmetry.space_group_name_H-M   'P 1'
#
loop_
_entity.id
_entity.type
_entity.pdbx_description
1 polymer ?
#
loop_
_entity_poly.entity_id
_entity_poly.type
_entity_poly.pdbx_seq_one_letter_code
_entity_poly.pdbx_strand_id
1 'polypeptide(L)'
;TRDVKVFSVDSLTSYEQSVYANFKDKLDETTYSRSIAFGDSVAKVILQRAGKDGYFASRGKAKYLGSNTPGKWKPTPPDYLDGVEWCWNTMKPMVMDSSSLFKPSPPPPYSLDTKSIFYKSLTEVYNINKSLTNEQKEIARYWDDNPFVIEHSGHMMFGNKKITPAGHWMGICAIASKLSGADEVKTAKAYAYTALALYEGFISCWDEKYRSSYIRPVTAVNELFDPAWLPWLQTPPFPEYTSGHSVISASSAIVLSSLFGENFAFQDTSDLKYIGMQRHFNSFNEAAAEVSVSRVYGGIHYRFTADTSAAQGKKLGSYIIAKLGN
;
A
#
# COMPACT_ATOMS: atom_id res chain seq x y z
N THR A 1 -21.58 -7.12 16.02
CA THR A 1 -20.97 -5.84 15.63
C THR A 1 -19.49 -6.09 15.41
N ARG A 2 -18.98 -5.85 14.20
CA ARG A 2 -17.57 -6.10 13.86
C ARG A 2 -16.73 -5.01 14.52
N ASP A 3 -16.12 -5.31 15.66
CA ASP A 3 -15.05 -4.49 16.28
C ASP A 3 -13.77 -4.63 15.46
N VAL A 4 -13.81 -4.12 14.22
CA VAL A 4 -12.58 -3.78 13.50
C VAL A 4 -12.10 -2.50 14.17
N LYS A 5 -11.00 -2.58 14.93
CA LYS A 5 -10.35 -1.44 15.58
C LYS A 5 -9.80 -0.46 14.52
N VAL A 6 -10.70 0.27 13.88
CA VAL A 6 -10.49 1.66 13.49
C VAL A 6 -10.30 2.42 14.80
N PHE A 7 -9.34 3.34 14.89
CA PHE A 7 -9.07 4.11 16.10
C PHE A 7 -10.38 4.52 16.80
N SER A 8 -10.58 4.15 18.07
CA SER A 8 -11.76 4.63 18.78
C SER A 8 -11.63 6.13 18.94
N VAL A 9 -12.72 6.85 18.67
CA VAL A 9 -12.76 8.32 18.79
C VAL A 9 -12.31 8.73 20.19
N ASP A 10 -12.68 7.96 21.21
CA ASP A 10 -12.27 8.17 22.60
C ASP A 10 -10.76 8.10 22.80
N SER A 11 -10.07 7.15 22.16
CA SER A 11 -8.61 7.05 22.27
C SER A 11 -7.89 8.21 21.58
N LEU A 12 -8.39 8.66 20.43
CA LEU A 12 -7.85 9.84 19.74
C LEU A 12 -8.09 11.11 20.55
N THR A 13 -9.31 11.29 21.06
CA THR A 13 -9.70 12.43 21.91
C THR A 13 -8.86 12.48 23.18
N SER A 14 -8.65 11.34 23.84
CA SER A 14 -7.82 11.26 25.06
C SER A 14 -6.37 11.65 24.76
N TYR A 15 -5.82 11.19 23.64
CA TYR A 15 -4.47 11.55 23.22
C TYR A 15 -4.36 13.05 22.89
N GLU A 16 -5.30 13.60 22.12
CA GLU A 16 -5.34 15.03 21.77
C GLU A 16 -5.43 15.90 23.02
N GLN A 17 -6.32 15.58 23.95
CA GLN A 17 -6.46 16.30 25.23
C GLN A 17 -5.16 16.28 26.02
N SER A 18 -4.46 15.14 26.06
CA SER A 18 -3.16 15.04 26.72
C SER A 18 -2.10 15.93 26.06
N VAL A 19 -2.07 15.99 24.73
CA VAL A 19 -1.15 16.87 23.98
C VAL A 19 -1.49 18.34 24.22
N TYR A 20 -2.77 18.71 24.17
CA TYR A 20 -3.22 20.09 24.40
C TYR A 20 -2.94 20.57 25.82
N ALA A 21 -3.14 19.72 26.83
CA ALA A 21 -2.76 20.02 28.20
C ALA A 21 -1.25 20.29 28.31
N ASN A 22 -0.42 19.44 27.68
CA ASN A 22 1.03 19.62 27.69
C ASN A 22 1.48 20.96 27.07
N PHE A 23 0.85 21.39 25.98
CA PHE A 23 1.14 22.68 25.37
C PHE A 23 0.64 23.85 26.22
N LYS A 24 -0.56 23.72 26.82
CA LYS A 24 -1.12 24.75 27.69
C LYS A 24 -0.24 25.01 28.92
N ASP A 25 0.39 23.96 29.47
CA ASP A 25 1.30 24.09 30.62
C ASP A 25 2.63 24.79 30.27
N LYS A 26 2.99 24.86 28.98
CA LYS A 26 4.30 25.38 28.51
C LYS A 26 4.22 26.71 27.78
N LEU A 27 3.04 27.15 27.37
CA LEU A 27 2.83 28.34 26.56
C LEU A 27 1.98 29.36 27.34
N ASP A 28 2.19 30.64 27.08
CA ASP A 28 1.26 31.67 27.57
C ASP A 28 -0.12 31.53 26.90
N GLU A 29 -1.17 31.94 27.60
CA GLU A 29 -2.56 31.78 27.15
C GLU A 29 -2.82 32.41 25.76
N THR A 30 -2.14 33.52 25.45
CA THR A 30 -2.31 34.20 24.16
C THR A 30 -1.68 33.39 23.04
N THR A 31 -0.46 32.88 23.24
CA THR A 31 0.23 32.02 22.28
C THR A 31 -0.49 30.69 22.10
N TYR A 32 -0.96 30.05 23.17
CA TYR A 32 -1.73 28.81 23.10
C TYR A 32 -3.01 29.01 22.29
N SER A 33 -3.85 29.98 22.68
CA SER A 33 -5.14 30.23 22.04
C SER A 33 -5.02 30.57 20.55
N ARG A 34 -4.05 31.43 20.17
CA ARG A 34 -3.85 31.77 18.75
C ARG A 34 -3.33 30.58 17.93
N SER A 35 -2.54 29.70 18.53
CA SER A 35 -2.00 28.51 17.85
C SER A 35 -3.09 27.48 17.58
N ILE A 36 -3.96 27.21 18.55
CA ILE A 36 -5.14 26.36 18.38
C ILE A 36 -6.06 26.94 17.30
N ALA A 37 -6.41 28.22 17.41
CA ALA A 37 -7.31 28.87 16.44
C ALA A 37 -6.75 28.82 15.01
N PHE A 38 -5.43 28.99 14.85
CA PHE A 38 -4.79 28.85 13.54
C PHE A 38 -4.87 27.40 13.02
N GLY A 39 -4.54 26.41 13.86
CA GLY A 39 -4.66 24.99 13.52
C GLY A 39 -6.07 24.60 13.07
N ASP A 40 -7.09 25.04 13.82
CA ASP A 40 -8.50 24.81 13.50
C ASP A 40 -8.90 25.45 12.16
N SER A 41 -8.38 26.65 11.86
CA SER A 41 -8.65 27.33 10.59
C SER A 41 -8.12 26.54 9.39
N VAL A 42 -6.93 25.92 9.52
CA VAL A 42 -6.34 25.05 8.50
C VAL A 42 -7.12 23.74 8.38
N ALA A 43 -7.41 23.10 9.52
CA ALA A 43 -8.17 21.85 9.56
C ALA A 43 -9.53 21.98 8.87
N LYS A 44 -10.24 23.11 9.07
CA LYS A 44 -11.52 23.40 8.42
C LYS A 44 -11.43 23.37 6.89
N VAL A 45 -10.38 23.95 6.31
CA VAL A 45 -10.16 23.95 4.84
C VAL A 45 -9.91 22.52 4.34
N ILE A 46 -9.06 21.76 5.04
CA ILE A 46 -8.74 20.37 4.67
C ILE A 46 -9.97 19.48 4.76
N LEU A 47 -10.75 19.57 5.85
CA LEU A 47 -11.97 18.79 6.04
C LEU A 47 -13.05 19.15 5.01
N GLN A 48 -13.17 20.43 4.61
CA GLN A 48 -14.10 20.83 3.56
C GLN A 48 -13.75 20.17 2.21
N ARG A 49 -12.45 20.05 1.89
CA ARG A 49 -12.00 19.32 0.70
C ARG A 49 -12.27 17.82 0.84
N ALA A 50 -11.88 17.22 1.97
CA ALA A 50 -12.05 15.79 2.23
C ALA A 50 -13.53 15.37 2.16
N GLY A 51 -14.45 16.18 2.67
CA GLY A 51 -15.90 15.92 2.58
C GLY A 51 -16.45 15.87 1.14
N LYS A 52 -15.66 16.27 0.14
CA LYS A 52 -16.02 16.30 -1.29
C LYS A 52 -15.06 15.51 -2.17
N ASP A 53 -14.29 14.59 -1.60
CA ASP A 53 -13.26 13.84 -2.31
C ASP A 53 -13.75 12.55 -2.98
N GLY A 54 -15.05 12.23 -2.86
CA GLY A 54 -15.65 11.01 -3.42
C GLY A 54 -15.74 9.84 -2.44
N TYR A 55 -15.12 9.89 -1.26
CA TYR A 55 -15.14 8.78 -0.29
C TYR A 55 -16.56 8.42 0.13
N PHE A 56 -17.37 9.39 0.58
CA PHE A 56 -18.75 9.13 1.01
C PHE A 56 -19.61 8.51 -0.11
N ALA A 57 -19.49 9.03 -1.34
CA ALA A 57 -20.21 8.50 -2.49
C ALA A 57 -19.78 7.06 -2.84
N SER A 58 -18.51 6.71 -2.62
CA SER A 58 -18.00 5.36 -2.87
C SER A 58 -18.61 4.30 -1.94
N ARG A 59 -18.99 4.65 -0.70
CA ARG A 59 -19.51 3.71 0.31
C ARG A 59 -20.86 3.09 -0.06
N GLY A 60 -21.64 3.78 -0.90
CA GLY A 60 -22.95 3.31 -1.36
C GLY A 60 -22.93 2.51 -2.66
N LYS A 61 -21.75 2.28 -3.26
CA LYS A 61 -21.67 1.56 -4.54
C LYS A 61 -21.85 0.06 -4.35
N ALA A 62 -22.42 -0.59 -5.38
CA ALA A 62 -22.54 -2.04 -5.44
C ALA A 62 -21.17 -2.72 -5.30
N LYS A 63 -21.13 -3.96 -4.84
CA LYS A 63 -19.88 -4.70 -4.67
C LYS A 63 -19.31 -5.19 -6.00
N TYR A 64 -18.01 -5.45 -6.04
CA TYR A 64 -17.35 -6.08 -7.19
C TYR A 64 -17.15 -7.58 -6.95
N LEU A 65 -17.94 -8.40 -7.66
CA LEU A 65 -17.99 -9.86 -7.42
C LEU A 65 -16.99 -10.67 -8.28
N GLY A 66 -16.24 -10.00 -9.17
CA GLY A 66 -15.34 -10.66 -10.11
C GLY A 66 -16.04 -11.17 -11.36
N SER A 67 -15.36 -12.06 -12.10
CA SER A 67 -15.85 -12.63 -13.37
C SER A 67 -15.36 -14.06 -13.57
N ASN A 68 -16.19 -14.89 -14.21
CA ASN A 68 -15.82 -16.25 -14.64
C ASN A 68 -15.15 -16.28 -16.04
N THR A 69 -14.95 -15.12 -16.67
CA THR A 69 -14.25 -15.04 -17.96
C THR A 69 -12.78 -15.45 -17.78
N PRO A 70 -12.21 -16.29 -18.66
CA PRO A 70 -10.80 -16.67 -18.58
C PRO A 70 -9.87 -15.45 -18.50
N GLY A 71 -8.87 -15.52 -17.62
CA GLY A 71 -7.92 -14.42 -17.40
C GLY A 71 -8.46 -13.24 -16.60
N LYS A 72 -9.72 -13.26 -16.15
CA LYS A 72 -10.29 -12.23 -15.27
C LYS A 72 -10.25 -12.64 -13.80
N TRP A 73 -10.18 -11.63 -12.94
CA TRP A 73 -10.16 -11.81 -11.50
C TRP A 73 -11.50 -12.33 -10.99
N LYS A 74 -11.42 -13.29 -10.07
CA LYS A 74 -12.51 -13.75 -9.23
C LYS A 74 -12.00 -13.89 -7.79
N PRO A 75 -12.90 -13.89 -6.79
CA PRO A 75 -12.53 -14.12 -5.41
C PRO A 75 -11.69 -15.39 -5.23
N THR A 76 -10.70 -15.34 -4.35
CA THR A 76 -9.70 -16.40 -4.14
C THR A 76 -9.87 -17.08 -2.79
N PRO A 77 -9.45 -18.35 -2.65
CA PRO A 77 -9.45 -19.03 -1.35
C PRO A 77 -8.57 -18.31 -0.31
N PRO A 78 -8.80 -18.58 0.99
CA PRO A 78 -9.88 -19.41 1.54
C PRO A 78 -11.23 -18.69 1.67
N ASP A 79 -11.25 -17.36 1.77
CA ASP A 79 -12.44 -16.60 2.18
C ASP A 79 -13.35 -16.14 1.03
N TYR A 80 -12.84 -16.12 -0.22
CA TYR A 80 -13.59 -15.68 -1.40
C TYR A 80 -14.29 -14.32 -1.23
N LEU A 81 -13.58 -13.36 -0.61
CA LEU A 81 -14.09 -12.01 -0.37
C LEU A 81 -14.32 -11.22 -1.67
N ASP A 82 -15.31 -10.33 -1.62
CA ASP A 82 -15.61 -9.37 -2.68
C ASP A 82 -14.40 -8.44 -2.95
N GLY A 83 -14.30 -7.94 -4.19
CA GLY A 83 -13.23 -7.06 -4.60
C GLY A 83 -13.20 -5.75 -3.82
N VAL A 84 -12.10 -5.52 -3.10
CA VAL A 84 -11.93 -4.37 -2.19
C VAL A 84 -11.71 -3.05 -2.94
N GLU A 85 -12.58 -2.08 -2.65
CA GLU A 85 -12.45 -0.70 -3.12
C GLU A 85 -12.48 -0.53 -4.65
N TRP A 86 -13.33 -1.26 -5.36
CA TRP A 86 -13.32 -1.27 -6.85
C TRP A 86 -13.50 0.09 -7.54
N CYS A 87 -14.07 1.06 -6.84
CA CYS A 87 -14.30 2.40 -7.34
C CYS A 87 -13.32 3.44 -6.75
N TRP A 88 -12.20 3.00 -6.18
CA TRP A 88 -11.18 3.91 -5.60
C TRP A 88 -10.61 4.89 -6.62
N ASN A 89 -10.68 4.57 -7.91
CA ASN A 89 -10.32 5.48 -8.99
C ASN A 89 -11.26 6.70 -9.12
N THR A 90 -12.37 6.73 -8.40
CA THR A 90 -13.29 7.88 -8.32
C THR A 90 -12.96 8.85 -7.19
N MET A 91 -11.97 8.52 -6.35
CA MET A 91 -11.42 9.44 -5.37
C MET A 91 -10.79 10.65 -6.05
N LYS A 92 -10.99 11.84 -5.51
CA LYS A 92 -10.45 13.10 -6.03
C LYS A 92 -8.94 13.18 -5.73
N PRO A 93 -8.06 13.12 -6.75
CA PRO A 93 -6.64 13.23 -6.52
C PRO A 93 -6.25 14.60 -5.96
N MET A 94 -5.07 14.68 -5.36
CA MET A 94 -4.55 15.89 -4.72
C MET A 94 -3.68 16.70 -5.68
N VAL A 95 -2.85 16.01 -6.48
CA VAL A 95 -1.86 16.61 -7.40
C VAL A 95 -1.96 16.01 -8.81
N MET A 96 -2.40 14.75 -8.97
CA MET A 96 -2.70 14.19 -10.30
C MET A 96 -3.92 14.87 -10.93
N ASP A 97 -3.88 15.08 -12.24
CA ASP A 97 -5.02 15.62 -12.99
C ASP A 97 -6.17 14.60 -13.15
N SER A 98 -5.84 13.30 -13.14
CA SER A 98 -6.81 12.20 -13.18
C SER A 98 -6.23 10.92 -12.58
N SER A 99 -7.09 10.00 -12.16
CA SER A 99 -6.68 8.65 -11.70
C SER A 99 -5.90 7.87 -12.76
N SER A 100 -6.16 8.14 -14.05
CA SER A 100 -5.52 7.46 -15.18
C SER A 100 -4.22 8.11 -15.68
N LEU A 101 -3.73 9.18 -15.04
CA LEU A 101 -2.54 9.91 -15.50
C LEU A 101 -1.31 9.00 -15.68
N PHE A 102 -1.14 8.03 -14.77
CA PHE A 102 -0.05 7.04 -14.84
C PHE A 102 -0.53 5.64 -15.24
N LYS A 103 -1.58 5.55 -16.06
CA LYS A 103 -2.06 4.27 -16.58
C LYS A 103 -0.90 3.51 -17.25
N PRO A 104 -0.55 2.30 -16.79
CA PRO A 104 0.56 1.54 -17.37
C PRO A 104 0.18 0.95 -18.73
N SER A 105 1.15 0.29 -19.36
CA SER A 105 0.87 -0.61 -20.48
C SER A 105 -0.05 -1.74 -20.01
N PRO A 106 -0.91 -2.31 -20.89
CA PRO A 106 -1.73 -3.45 -20.50
C PRO A 106 -0.85 -4.66 -20.10
N PRO A 107 -1.32 -5.53 -19.19
CA PRO A 107 -0.59 -6.76 -18.87
C PRO A 107 -0.53 -7.68 -20.10
N PRO A 108 0.42 -8.63 -20.15
CA PRO A 108 0.42 -9.69 -21.14
C PRO A 108 -0.95 -10.36 -21.22
N PRO A 109 -1.47 -10.69 -22.42
CA PRO A 109 -2.74 -11.40 -22.52
C PRO A 109 -2.69 -12.76 -21.83
N TYR A 110 -3.78 -13.13 -21.15
CA TYR A 110 -3.97 -14.49 -20.68
C TYR A 110 -3.90 -15.47 -21.87
N SER A 111 -3.09 -16.51 -21.74
CA SER A 111 -2.84 -17.45 -22.82
C SER A 111 -2.49 -18.84 -22.28
N LEU A 112 -2.97 -19.87 -22.98
CA LEU A 112 -2.62 -21.26 -22.72
C LEU A 112 -1.37 -21.71 -23.49
N ASP A 113 -0.84 -20.86 -24.38
CA ASP A 113 0.41 -21.14 -25.09
C ASP A 113 1.58 -21.10 -24.10
N THR A 114 2.26 -22.23 -23.95
CA THR A 114 3.43 -22.41 -23.07
C THR A 114 4.59 -21.48 -23.42
N LYS A 115 4.61 -20.93 -24.65
CA LYS A 115 5.63 -19.97 -25.09
C LYS A 115 5.27 -18.52 -24.77
N SER A 116 4.02 -18.23 -24.42
CA SER A 116 3.53 -16.89 -24.10
C SER A 116 4.20 -16.31 -22.84
N ILE A 117 4.23 -14.98 -22.74
CA ILE A 117 4.76 -14.28 -21.56
C ILE A 117 3.95 -14.65 -20.32
N PHE A 118 2.61 -14.69 -20.42
CA PHE A 118 1.75 -15.05 -19.31
C PHE A 118 2.07 -16.44 -18.75
N TYR A 119 2.11 -17.46 -19.62
CA TYR A 119 2.31 -18.84 -19.18
C TYR A 119 3.70 -19.01 -18.54
N LYS A 120 4.74 -18.43 -19.15
CA LYS A 120 6.10 -18.44 -18.57
C LYS A 120 6.17 -17.77 -17.20
N SER A 121 5.52 -16.62 -17.03
CA SER A 121 5.47 -15.93 -15.73
C SER A 121 4.63 -16.68 -14.69
N LEU A 122 3.57 -17.38 -15.10
CA LEU A 122 2.80 -18.23 -14.21
C LEU A 122 3.62 -19.44 -13.74
N THR A 123 4.36 -20.08 -14.65
CA THR A 123 5.31 -21.16 -14.32
C THR A 123 6.45 -20.66 -13.42
N GLU A 124 6.98 -19.46 -13.64
CA GLU A 124 7.97 -18.83 -12.76
C GLU A 124 7.45 -18.74 -11.32
N VAL A 125 6.25 -18.18 -11.13
CA VAL A 125 5.63 -18.02 -9.80
C VAL A 125 5.40 -19.38 -9.12
N TYR A 126 4.88 -20.36 -9.87
CA TYR A 126 4.68 -21.72 -9.37
C TYR A 126 6.00 -22.36 -8.91
N ASN A 127 7.04 -22.28 -9.73
CA ASN A 127 8.35 -22.88 -9.43
C ASN A 127 9.04 -22.19 -8.25
N ILE A 128 9.05 -20.85 -8.20
CA ILE A 128 9.61 -20.09 -7.08
C ILE A 128 8.97 -20.55 -5.78
N ASN A 129 7.65 -20.66 -5.75
CA ASN A 129 6.91 -21.04 -4.54
C ASN A 129 7.29 -22.44 -4.03
N LYS A 130 7.54 -23.40 -4.93
CA LYS A 130 7.98 -24.76 -4.57
C LYS A 130 9.41 -24.83 -4.02
N SER A 131 10.26 -23.85 -4.35
CA SER A 131 11.67 -23.83 -3.98
C SER A 131 12.07 -22.58 -3.21
N LEU A 132 11.15 -21.98 -2.44
CA LEU A 132 11.42 -20.79 -1.64
C LEU A 132 12.52 -21.05 -0.62
N THR A 133 13.59 -20.23 -0.67
CA THR A 133 14.60 -20.21 0.38
C THR A 133 14.06 -19.57 1.65
N ASN A 134 14.74 -19.75 2.78
CA ASN A 134 14.35 -19.11 4.04
C ASN A 134 14.35 -17.57 3.92
N GLU A 135 15.37 -16.99 3.28
CA GLU A 135 15.44 -15.56 3.03
C GLU A 135 14.24 -15.06 2.21
N GLN A 136 13.85 -15.78 1.16
CA GLN A 136 12.70 -15.38 0.33
C GLN A 136 11.38 -15.43 1.11
N LYS A 137 11.22 -16.42 1.99
CA LYS A 137 10.05 -16.52 2.89
C LYS A 137 10.01 -15.36 3.89
N GLU A 138 11.16 -15.01 4.45
CA GLU A 138 11.30 -13.89 5.38
C GLU A 138 11.01 -12.56 4.70
N ILE A 139 11.58 -12.31 3.52
CA ILE A 139 11.27 -11.12 2.70
C ILE A 139 9.78 -11.03 2.40
N ALA A 140 9.16 -12.13 1.96
CA ALA A 140 7.72 -12.14 1.67
C ALA A 140 6.88 -11.87 2.92
N ARG A 141 7.24 -12.44 4.06
CA ARG A 141 6.54 -12.24 5.33
C ARG A 141 6.70 -10.81 5.85
N TYR A 142 7.90 -10.26 5.76
CA TYR A 142 8.22 -8.91 6.24
C TYR A 142 7.38 -7.85 5.53
N TRP A 143 7.23 -7.98 4.22
CA TRP A 143 6.49 -7.03 3.39
C TRP A 143 5.03 -7.43 3.14
N ASP A 144 4.48 -8.44 3.83
CA ASP A 144 3.12 -8.94 3.54
C ASP A 144 2.07 -7.85 3.72
N ASP A 145 2.13 -7.13 4.85
CA ASP A 145 1.33 -5.95 5.19
C ASP A 145 -0.15 -6.07 4.83
N ASN A 146 -0.67 -7.30 4.90
CA ASN A 146 -2.02 -7.63 4.49
C ASN A 146 -2.92 -7.73 5.74
N PRO A 147 -3.73 -6.70 6.06
CA PRO A 147 -4.63 -6.75 7.20
C PRO A 147 -5.83 -7.71 6.98
N PHE A 148 -5.97 -8.26 5.76
CA PHE A 148 -7.03 -9.22 5.42
C PHE A 148 -6.62 -10.68 5.62
N VAL A 149 -5.44 -10.95 6.19
CA VAL A 149 -5.07 -12.33 6.52
C VAL A 149 -6.00 -12.84 7.60
N ILE A 150 -6.74 -13.91 7.28
CA ILE A 150 -7.69 -14.57 8.17
C ILE A 150 -7.13 -15.95 8.50
N GLU A 151 -6.79 -16.15 9.77
CA GLU A 151 -6.42 -17.46 10.28
C GLU A 151 -7.67 -18.26 10.63
N HIS A 152 -7.63 -19.54 10.28
CA HIS A 152 -8.72 -20.48 10.48
C HIS A 152 -8.24 -21.59 11.42
N SER A 153 -8.91 -21.77 12.57
CA SER A 153 -8.65 -22.88 13.51
C SER A 153 -9.97 -23.51 13.95
N GLY A 154 -10.31 -24.65 13.36
CA GLY A 154 -11.65 -25.24 13.49
C GLY A 154 -12.73 -24.31 12.91
N HIS A 155 -13.76 -23.99 13.71
CA HIS A 155 -14.82 -23.02 13.34
C HIS A 155 -14.45 -21.55 13.62
N MET A 156 -13.27 -21.30 14.21
CA MET A 156 -12.85 -19.94 14.56
C MET A 156 -12.12 -19.29 13.40
N MET A 157 -12.53 -18.07 13.06
CA MET A 157 -11.83 -17.18 12.15
C MET A 157 -11.34 -15.96 12.92
N PHE A 158 -10.05 -15.65 12.85
CA PHE A 158 -9.49 -14.44 13.47
C PHE A 158 -8.47 -13.78 12.55
N GLY A 159 -8.47 -12.44 12.53
CA GLY A 159 -7.51 -11.66 11.75
C GLY A 159 -6.29 -11.31 12.60
N ASN A 160 -5.10 -11.43 12.01
CA ASN A 160 -3.89 -10.92 12.64
C ASN A 160 -3.78 -9.41 12.44
N LYS A 161 -3.44 -8.68 13.51
CA LYS A 161 -3.15 -7.25 13.41
C LYS A 161 -1.83 -7.06 12.67
N LYS A 162 -1.92 -6.68 11.39
CA LYS A 162 -0.79 -6.23 10.59
C LYS A 162 -0.99 -4.76 10.24
N ILE A 163 0.10 -4.01 10.14
CA ILE A 163 0.02 -2.69 9.51
C ILE A 163 -0.27 -2.85 8.02
N THR A 164 -0.76 -1.77 7.41
CA THR A 164 -0.90 -1.72 5.95
C THR A 164 0.42 -1.22 5.34
N PRO A 165 0.63 -1.41 4.03
CA PRO A 165 1.85 -0.93 3.37
C PRO A 165 2.00 0.60 3.49
N ALA A 166 0.89 1.33 3.56
CA ALA A 166 0.88 2.76 3.84
C ALA A 166 1.44 3.08 5.23
N GLY A 167 1.02 2.32 6.26
CA GLY A 167 1.53 2.47 7.62
C GLY A 167 3.03 2.20 7.70
N HIS A 168 3.51 1.17 6.99
CA HIS A 168 4.92 0.80 6.93
C HIS A 168 5.77 1.96 6.39
N TRP A 169 5.41 2.52 5.23
CA TRP A 169 6.13 3.67 4.65
C TRP A 169 6.03 4.96 5.46
N MET A 170 4.93 5.19 6.19
CA MET A 170 4.86 6.29 7.16
C MET A 170 5.81 6.05 8.34
N GLY A 171 5.99 4.79 8.76
CA GLY A 171 7.02 4.40 9.74
C GLY A 171 8.44 4.64 9.23
N ILE A 172 8.75 4.27 7.98
CA ILE A 172 10.04 4.56 7.33
C ILE A 172 10.30 6.07 7.26
N CYS A 173 9.28 6.87 6.91
CA CYS A 173 9.37 8.33 6.92
C CYS A 173 9.70 8.87 8.33
N ALA A 174 9.09 8.31 9.38
CA ALA A 174 9.38 8.67 10.77
C ALA A 174 10.85 8.36 11.14
N ILE A 175 11.33 7.17 10.75
CA ILE A 175 12.71 6.74 10.97
C ILE A 175 13.68 7.69 10.27
N ALA A 176 13.46 7.99 8.99
CA ALA A 176 14.29 8.90 8.20
C ALA A 176 14.33 10.31 8.77
N SER A 177 13.17 10.85 9.18
CA SER A 177 13.08 12.18 9.80
C SER A 177 13.90 12.25 11.08
N LYS A 178 13.79 11.22 11.93
CA LYS A 178 14.57 11.15 13.18
C LYS A 178 16.07 11.00 12.93
N LEU A 179 16.47 10.08 12.04
CA LEU A 179 17.88 9.81 11.75
C LEU A 179 18.59 10.99 11.09
N SER A 180 17.89 11.76 10.27
CA SER A 180 18.45 12.94 9.61
C SER A 180 18.51 14.19 10.50
N GLY A 181 17.96 14.13 11.73
CA GLY A 181 17.83 15.31 12.58
C GLY A 181 16.92 16.39 11.97
N ALA A 182 15.90 15.98 11.20
CA ALA A 182 14.99 16.92 10.56
C ALA A 182 14.23 17.75 11.60
N ASP A 183 14.14 19.05 11.36
CA ASP A 183 13.27 19.95 12.15
C ASP A 183 11.78 19.63 11.92
N GLU A 184 10.92 20.29 12.67
CA GLU A 184 9.47 20.12 12.63
C GLU A 184 8.87 20.42 11.26
N VAL A 185 9.41 21.41 10.53
CA VAL A 185 8.90 21.81 9.20
C VAL A 185 9.28 20.76 8.17
N LYS A 186 10.53 20.30 8.15
CA LYS A 186 11.01 19.23 7.26
C LYS A 186 10.30 17.92 7.57
N THR A 187 10.07 17.61 8.85
CA THR A 187 9.33 16.42 9.27
C THR A 187 7.87 16.48 8.80
N ALA A 188 7.18 17.61 8.99
CA ALA A 188 5.81 17.79 8.50
C ALA A 188 5.73 17.68 6.96
N LYS A 189 6.69 18.27 6.25
CA LYS A 189 6.81 18.16 4.79
C LYS A 189 7.01 16.71 4.34
N ALA A 190 7.89 15.97 5.01
CA ALA A 190 8.18 14.57 4.69
C ALA A 190 6.95 13.68 4.86
N TYR A 191 6.22 13.83 5.97
CA TYR A 191 4.97 13.10 6.17
C TYR A 191 3.91 13.49 5.15
N ALA A 192 3.72 14.79 4.86
CA ALA A 192 2.73 15.24 3.90
C ALA A 192 3.00 14.70 2.49
N TYR A 193 4.26 14.75 2.02
CA TYR A 193 4.63 14.27 0.69
C TYR A 193 4.55 12.75 0.59
N THR A 194 4.96 12.03 1.65
CA THR A 194 4.85 10.57 1.70
C THR A 194 3.38 10.14 1.71
N ALA A 195 2.54 10.75 2.55
CA ALA A 195 1.11 10.47 2.59
C ALA A 195 0.43 10.75 1.23
N LEU A 196 0.86 11.80 0.53
CA LEU A 196 0.40 12.11 -0.82
C LEU A 196 0.82 11.03 -1.83
N ALA A 197 2.09 10.62 -1.84
CA ALA A 197 2.59 9.54 -2.70
C ALA A 197 1.82 8.23 -2.48
N LEU A 198 1.52 7.91 -1.23
CA LEU A 198 0.69 6.76 -0.87
C LEU A 198 -0.74 6.92 -1.42
N TYR A 199 -1.41 8.04 -1.10
CA TYR A 199 -2.79 8.30 -1.51
C TYR A 199 -2.97 8.24 -3.03
N GLU A 200 -2.14 8.96 -3.78
CA GLU A 200 -2.22 9.00 -5.24
C GLU A 200 -1.76 7.69 -5.87
N GLY A 201 -0.80 7.00 -5.24
CA GLY A 201 -0.35 5.67 -5.66
C GLY A 201 -1.46 4.64 -5.57
N PHE A 202 -2.27 4.67 -4.51
CA PHE A 202 -3.46 3.83 -4.38
C PHE A 202 -4.51 4.16 -5.45
N ILE A 203 -4.80 5.44 -5.71
CA ILE A 203 -5.77 5.84 -6.74
C ILE A 203 -5.33 5.35 -8.12
N SER A 204 -4.08 5.60 -8.50
CA SER A 204 -3.51 5.22 -9.79
C SER A 204 -3.44 3.70 -9.97
N CYS A 205 -3.05 2.97 -8.92
CA CYS A 205 -2.99 1.52 -8.95
C CYS A 205 -4.38 0.88 -9.02
N TRP A 206 -5.36 1.38 -8.24
CA TRP A 206 -6.72 0.81 -8.25
C TRP A 206 -7.46 1.11 -9.56
N ASP A 207 -7.17 2.23 -10.22
CA ASP A 207 -7.66 2.48 -11.58
C ASP A 207 -7.28 1.34 -12.53
N GLU A 208 -6.02 0.90 -12.52
CA GLU A 208 -5.57 -0.20 -13.37
C GLU A 208 -6.09 -1.57 -12.91
N LYS A 209 -6.13 -1.83 -11.59
CA LYS A 209 -6.64 -3.09 -11.03
C LYS A 209 -8.02 -3.44 -11.55
N TYR A 210 -8.93 -2.47 -11.54
CA TYR A 210 -10.31 -2.70 -11.94
C TYR A 210 -10.54 -2.49 -13.45
N ARG A 211 -9.65 -1.78 -14.14
CA ARG A 211 -9.64 -1.70 -15.61
C ARG A 211 -9.21 -3.02 -16.25
N SER A 212 -8.10 -3.60 -15.82
CA SER A 212 -7.62 -4.89 -16.33
C SER A 212 -8.44 -6.06 -15.78
N SER A 213 -8.84 -5.95 -14.50
CA SER A 213 -9.41 -7.05 -13.70
C SER A 213 -8.62 -8.33 -13.88
N TYR A 214 -7.29 -8.25 -13.78
CA TYR A 214 -6.39 -9.34 -14.14
C TYR A 214 -6.39 -10.48 -13.09
N ILE A 215 -6.35 -11.73 -13.58
CA ILE A 215 -6.36 -12.96 -12.79
C ILE A 215 -5.16 -13.07 -11.83
N ARG A 216 -5.37 -13.68 -10.64
CA ARG A 216 -4.32 -13.96 -9.66
C ARG A 216 -3.58 -15.27 -9.97
N PRO A 217 -2.31 -15.41 -9.57
CA PRO A 217 -1.57 -16.66 -9.78
C PRO A 217 -2.26 -17.89 -9.21
N VAL A 218 -2.81 -17.84 -7.99
CA VAL A 218 -3.51 -18.99 -7.37
C VAL A 218 -4.63 -19.53 -8.25
N THR A 219 -5.45 -18.66 -8.82
CA THR A 219 -6.54 -19.06 -9.71
C THR A 219 -6.00 -19.73 -10.96
N ALA A 220 -5.04 -19.08 -11.62
CA ALA A 220 -4.49 -19.60 -12.87
C ALA A 220 -3.68 -20.89 -12.66
N VAL A 221 -2.95 -21.03 -11.54
CA VAL A 221 -2.22 -22.26 -11.20
C VAL A 221 -3.19 -23.40 -10.90
N ASN A 222 -4.24 -23.15 -10.10
CA ASN A 222 -5.22 -24.19 -9.77
C ASN A 222 -5.99 -24.68 -11.00
N GLU A 223 -6.24 -23.81 -11.97
CA GLU A 223 -6.92 -24.16 -13.21
C GLU A 223 -6.01 -24.88 -14.23
N LEU A 224 -4.72 -24.54 -14.28
CA LEU A 224 -3.82 -24.98 -15.37
C LEU A 224 -2.75 -25.99 -14.98
N PHE A 225 -2.35 -26.06 -13.71
CA PHE A 225 -1.20 -26.86 -13.26
C PHE A 225 -1.53 -27.78 -12.11
N ASP A 226 -2.06 -27.23 -11.01
CA ASP A 226 -2.06 -27.87 -9.71
C ASP A 226 -3.25 -27.36 -8.87
N PRO A 227 -4.38 -28.08 -8.85
CA PRO A 227 -5.59 -27.67 -8.13
C PRO A 227 -5.43 -27.51 -6.62
N ALA A 228 -4.38 -28.08 -6.02
CA ALA A 228 -4.10 -28.02 -4.60
C ALA A 228 -3.07 -26.94 -4.21
N TRP A 229 -2.46 -26.26 -5.19
CA TRP A 229 -1.43 -25.27 -4.93
C TRP A 229 -1.97 -24.05 -4.19
N LEU A 230 -1.25 -23.61 -3.17
CA LEU A 230 -1.50 -22.36 -2.47
C LEU A 230 -0.23 -21.49 -2.46
N PRO A 231 -0.37 -20.17 -2.64
CA PRO A 231 0.75 -19.25 -2.51
C PRO A 231 1.26 -19.17 -1.06
N TRP A 232 2.50 -18.71 -0.89
CA TRP A 232 3.11 -18.54 0.43
C TRP A 232 2.38 -17.48 1.27
N LEU A 233 1.95 -16.38 0.63
CA LEU A 233 1.10 -15.38 1.24
C LEU A 233 -0.35 -15.59 0.80
N GLN A 234 -1.29 -15.41 1.73
CA GLN A 234 -2.71 -15.40 1.39
C GLN A 234 -2.99 -14.31 0.35
N THR A 235 -3.69 -14.68 -0.73
CA THR A 235 -3.97 -13.75 -1.85
C THR A 235 -4.93 -12.65 -1.39
N PRO A 236 -4.54 -11.36 -1.51
CA PRO A 236 -5.45 -10.27 -1.15
C PRO A 236 -6.67 -10.17 -2.09
N PRO A 237 -7.85 -9.78 -1.58
CA PRO A 237 -9.12 -9.83 -2.31
C PRO A 237 -9.33 -8.65 -3.28
N PHE A 238 -8.44 -8.54 -4.26
CA PHE A 238 -8.53 -7.57 -5.35
C PHE A 238 -7.73 -8.06 -6.58
N PRO A 239 -8.03 -7.54 -7.79
CA PRO A 239 -7.34 -7.90 -9.02
C PRO A 239 -5.81 -7.77 -8.96
N GLU A 240 -5.14 -8.56 -9.79
CA GLU A 240 -3.68 -8.73 -9.74
C GLU A 240 -2.94 -7.50 -10.26
N TYR A 241 -3.25 -7.01 -11.45
CA TYR A 241 -2.42 -6.02 -12.15
C TYR A 241 -2.96 -4.60 -11.97
N THR A 242 -2.20 -3.61 -11.48
CA THR A 242 -0.79 -3.63 -11.01
C THR A 242 -0.65 -3.99 -9.53
N SER A 243 0.57 -4.20 -9.03
CA SER A 243 0.88 -4.43 -7.61
C SER A 243 0.77 -3.13 -6.81
N GLY A 244 -0.17 -3.07 -5.85
CA GLY A 244 -0.34 -1.93 -4.95
C GLY A 244 0.91 -1.63 -4.13
N HIS A 245 1.52 -2.68 -3.56
CA HIS A 245 2.76 -2.56 -2.81
C HIS A 245 3.87 -1.93 -3.66
N SER A 246 4.08 -2.43 -4.88
CA SER A 246 5.14 -1.93 -5.76
C SER A 246 4.93 -0.47 -6.18
N VAL A 247 3.70 -0.07 -6.53
CA VAL A 247 3.40 1.32 -6.93
C VAL A 247 3.67 2.29 -5.78
N ILE A 248 3.09 2.03 -4.61
CA ILE A 248 3.18 2.98 -3.50
C ILE A 248 4.60 3.01 -2.91
N SER A 249 5.28 1.87 -2.86
CA SER A 249 6.66 1.79 -2.35
C SER A 249 7.62 2.55 -3.24
N ALA A 250 7.52 2.37 -4.56
CA ALA A 250 8.37 3.09 -5.50
C ALA A 250 8.08 4.61 -5.48
N SER A 251 6.81 5.01 -5.36
CA SER A 251 6.46 6.44 -5.26
C SER A 251 6.98 7.07 -3.96
N SER A 252 6.81 6.39 -2.82
CA SER A 252 7.32 6.84 -1.51
C SER A 252 8.84 6.89 -1.49
N ALA A 253 9.52 5.91 -2.09
CA ALA A 253 10.98 5.89 -2.19
C ALA A 253 11.52 7.10 -2.96
N ILE A 254 10.91 7.48 -4.08
CA ILE A 254 11.31 8.69 -4.83
C ILE A 254 11.12 9.95 -3.97
N VAL A 255 9.98 10.08 -3.30
CA VAL A 255 9.71 11.23 -2.43
C VAL A 255 10.72 11.33 -1.29
N LEU A 256 10.96 10.24 -0.57
CA LEU A 256 11.89 10.22 0.56
C LEU A 256 13.34 10.42 0.10
N SER A 257 13.74 9.84 -1.04
CA SER A 257 15.06 10.07 -1.64
C SER A 257 15.26 11.54 -2.00
N SER A 258 14.24 12.22 -2.52
CA SER A 258 14.31 13.66 -2.80
C SER A 258 14.46 14.53 -1.56
N LEU A 259 13.96 14.08 -0.39
CA LEU A 259 13.97 14.88 0.85
C LEU A 259 15.17 14.60 1.76
N PHE A 260 15.68 13.37 1.73
CA PHE A 260 16.72 12.88 2.64
C PHE A 260 18.00 12.40 1.93
N GLY A 261 17.97 12.24 0.60
CA GLY A 261 19.09 11.81 -0.23
C GLY A 261 18.92 10.41 -0.82
N GLU A 262 19.51 10.18 -1.99
CA GLU A 262 19.37 8.93 -2.76
C GLU A 262 19.93 7.69 -2.03
N ASN A 263 21.06 7.84 -1.32
CA ASN A 263 21.75 6.76 -0.63
C ASN A 263 21.54 6.82 0.89
N PHE A 264 20.33 7.18 1.32
CA PHE A 264 19.99 7.26 2.74
C PHE A 264 19.84 5.85 3.32
N ALA A 265 20.87 5.40 4.06
CA ALA A 265 20.84 4.11 4.75
C ALA A 265 20.02 4.18 6.05
N PHE A 266 19.24 3.14 6.33
CA PHE A 266 18.41 3.06 7.53
C PHE A 266 18.17 1.61 7.97
N GLN A 267 18.02 1.44 9.28
CA GLN A 267 17.46 0.23 9.87
C GLN A 267 15.95 0.42 10.00
N ASP A 268 15.18 -0.33 9.22
CA ASP A 268 13.73 -0.33 9.31
C ASP A 268 13.29 -1.13 10.55
N THR A 269 12.64 -0.43 11.48
CA THR A 269 12.08 -0.97 12.72
C THR A 269 10.59 -0.69 12.84
N SER A 270 9.95 -0.23 11.76
CA SER A 270 8.54 0.18 11.75
C SER A 270 7.59 -0.97 12.15
N ASP A 271 7.98 -2.19 11.80
CA ASP A 271 7.24 -3.42 12.08
C ASP A 271 7.76 -4.23 13.28
N LEU A 272 8.82 -3.76 13.93
CA LEU A 272 9.48 -4.49 15.03
C LEU A 272 8.52 -4.79 16.18
N LYS A 273 7.61 -3.85 16.50
CA LYS A 273 6.63 -4.03 17.58
C LYS A 273 5.43 -4.90 17.19
N TYR A 274 5.18 -5.09 15.89
CA TYR A 274 3.99 -5.80 15.39
C TYR A 274 4.31 -7.24 15.03
N ILE A 275 5.42 -7.48 14.33
CA ILE A 275 5.82 -8.80 13.84
C ILE A 275 7.19 -9.25 14.31
N GLY A 276 7.90 -8.44 15.10
CA GLY A 276 9.21 -8.80 15.66
C GLY A 276 10.36 -8.77 14.66
N MET A 277 10.16 -8.16 13.48
CA MET A 277 11.12 -8.14 12.39
C MET A 277 11.66 -6.73 12.13
N GLN A 278 12.90 -6.66 11.66
CA GLN A 278 13.57 -5.44 11.22
C GLN A 278 14.50 -5.77 10.05
N ARG A 279 14.72 -4.84 9.14
CA ARG A 279 15.62 -5.04 7.98
C ARG A 279 16.45 -3.79 7.72
N HIS A 280 17.71 -3.96 7.32
CA HIS A 280 18.61 -2.86 6.98
C HIS A 280 18.55 -2.62 5.47
N PHE A 281 18.53 -1.35 5.08
CA PHE A 281 18.58 -0.92 3.69
C PHE A 281 19.59 0.22 3.53
N ASN A 282 20.27 0.26 2.39
CA ASN A 282 21.23 1.31 2.03
C ASN A 282 20.55 2.48 1.29
N SER A 283 19.30 2.32 0.86
CA SER A 283 18.47 3.37 0.26
C SER A 283 16.99 3.04 0.33
N PHE A 284 16.12 4.04 0.20
CA PHE A 284 14.67 3.82 0.05
C PHE A 284 14.34 3.05 -1.23
N ASN A 285 15.13 3.27 -2.30
CA ASN A 285 14.97 2.57 -3.57
C ASN A 285 15.28 1.06 -3.44
N GLU A 286 16.25 0.69 -2.61
CA GLU A 286 16.55 -0.71 -2.27
C GLU A 286 15.39 -1.35 -1.51
N ALA A 287 14.86 -0.69 -0.47
CA ALA A 287 13.66 -1.13 0.23
C ALA A 287 12.47 -1.33 -0.73
N ALA A 288 12.19 -0.35 -1.60
CA ALA A 288 11.08 -0.46 -2.56
C ALA A 288 11.28 -1.58 -3.61
N ALA A 289 12.53 -1.86 -3.99
CA ALA A 289 12.85 -3.00 -4.86
C ALA A 289 12.59 -4.33 -4.13
N GLU A 290 12.98 -4.44 -2.86
CA GLU A 290 12.71 -5.62 -2.04
C GLU A 290 11.20 -5.84 -1.85
N VAL A 291 10.42 -4.77 -1.59
CA VAL A 291 8.95 -4.84 -1.55
C VAL A 291 8.38 -5.40 -2.85
N SER A 292 8.92 -5.01 -4.00
CA SER A 292 8.38 -5.43 -5.29
C SER A 292 8.62 -6.92 -5.55
N VAL A 293 9.83 -7.40 -5.27
CA VAL A 293 10.14 -8.83 -5.44
C VAL A 293 9.49 -9.71 -4.38
N SER A 294 9.25 -9.19 -3.17
CA SER A 294 8.58 -9.94 -2.09
C SER A 294 7.20 -10.45 -2.51
N ARG A 295 6.52 -9.75 -3.43
CA ARG A 295 5.20 -10.14 -3.94
C ARG A 295 5.26 -11.35 -4.88
N VAL A 296 6.37 -11.51 -5.59
CA VAL A 296 6.65 -12.69 -6.42
C VAL A 296 7.00 -13.86 -5.52
N TYR A 297 7.87 -13.65 -4.51
CA TYR A 297 8.17 -14.67 -3.49
C TYR A 297 6.91 -15.13 -2.74
N GLY A 298 6.01 -14.19 -2.44
CA GLY A 298 4.72 -14.47 -1.83
C GLY A 298 3.77 -15.29 -2.70
N GLY A 299 4.04 -15.46 -4.00
CA GLY A 299 3.21 -16.23 -4.91
C GLY A 299 1.95 -15.51 -5.40
N ILE A 300 1.83 -14.20 -5.19
CA ILE A 300 0.57 -13.46 -5.37
C ILE A 300 0.63 -12.42 -6.49
N HIS A 301 1.81 -12.20 -7.08
CA HIS A 301 2.02 -11.33 -8.24
C HIS A 301 3.00 -11.95 -9.23
N TYR A 302 2.86 -11.60 -10.51
CA TYR A 302 3.82 -11.97 -11.56
C TYR A 302 5.03 -11.02 -11.56
N ARG A 303 6.16 -11.48 -12.10
CA ARG A 303 7.39 -10.67 -12.26
C ARG A 303 7.13 -9.38 -13.06
N PHE A 304 6.51 -9.50 -14.23
CA PHE A 304 6.18 -8.35 -15.07
C PHE A 304 5.26 -7.35 -14.35
N THR A 305 4.39 -7.85 -13.45
CA THR A 305 3.53 -6.99 -12.62
C THR A 305 4.39 -6.18 -11.67
N ALA A 306 5.29 -6.83 -10.91
CA ALA A 306 6.20 -6.13 -9.99
C ALA A 306 7.00 -5.03 -10.69
N ASP A 307 7.62 -5.35 -11.83
CA ASP A 307 8.47 -4.42 -12.59
C ASP A 307 7.68 -3.23 -13.15
N THR A 308 6.53 -3.49 -13.78
CA THR A 308 5.70 -2.41 -14.35
C THR A 308 5.13 -1.51 -13.25
N SER A 309 4.75 -2.10 -12.12
CA SER A 309 4.19 -1.38 -10.98
C SER A 309 5.22 -0.48 -10.32
N ALA A 310 6.46 -0.95 -10.16
CA ALA A 310 7.56 -0.12 -9.67
C ALA A 310 7.84 1.05 -10.63
N ALA A 311 7.82 0.81 -11.95
CA ALA A 311 7.97 1.89 -12.94
C ALA A 311 6.83 2.92 -12.88
N GLN A 312 5.59 2.48 -12.70
CA GLN A 312 4.44 3.36 -12.50
C GLN A 312 4.61 4.23 -11.24
N GLY A 313 4.99 3.62 -10.11
CA GLY A 313 5.24 4.32 -8.86
C GLY A 313 6.37 5.35 -8.96
N LYS A 314 7.48 5.02 -9.62
CA LYS A 314 8.59 5.96 -9.85
C LYS A 314 8.14 7.20 -10.64
N LYS A 315 7.34 7.01 -11.68
CA LYS A 315 6.79 8.13 -12.48
C LYS A 315 5.89 9.03 -11.63
N LEU A 316 5.01 8.44 -10.82
CA LEU A 316 4.15 9.20 -9.90
C LEU A 316 4.97 9.99 -8.87
N GLY A 317 5.91 9.34 -8.19
CA GLY A 317 6.76 10.00 -7.19
C GLY A 317 7.54 11.17 -7.79
N SER A 318 8.10 10.97 -8.99
CA SER A 318 8.84 12.02 -9.71
C SER A 318 7.92 13.20 -10.08
N TYR A 319 6.69 12.90 -10.50
CA TYR A 319 5.69 13.93 -10.82
C TYR A 319 5.28 14.73 -9.58
N ILE A 320 5.06 14.08 -8.44
CA ILE A 320 4.75 14.75 -7.17
C ILE A 320 5.88 15.70 -6.79
N ILE A 321 7.13 15.25 -6.83
CA ILE A 321 8.30 16.08 -6.53
C ILE A 321 8.41 17.25 -7.53
N ALA A 322 8.20 17.02 -8.82
CA ALA A 322 8.23 18.10 -9.81
C ALA A 322 7.10 19.13 -9.63
N LYS A 323 5.91 18.70 -9.17
CA LYS A 323 4.76 19.59 -8.94
C LYS A 323 4.86 20.38 -7.65
N LEU A 324 5.41 19.80 -6.59
CA LEU A 324 5.47 20.41 -5.25
C LEU A 324 6.83 20.99 -4.88
N GLY A 325 7.89 20.58 -5.56
CA GLY A 325 9.26 21.02 -5.34
C GLY A 325 9.63 22.35 -6.00
N ASN A 326 8.72 22.91 -6.82
CA ASN A 326 8.84 24.25 -7.39
C ASN A 326 8.21 25.31 -6.48
#